data_AF-A0A609RS01-F1
#
_entry.id   AF-A0A609RS01-F1
#
_cell.length_a   1.000
_cell.length_b   1.000
_cell.length_c   1.000
_cell.angle_alpha   90.00
_cell.angle_beta   90.00
_cell.angle_gamma   90.00
#
_symmetry.space_group_name_H-M   'P 1'
#
loop_
_entity.id
_entity.type
_entity.pdbx_description
1 polymer ?
#
loop_
_entity_poly.entity_id
_entity_poly.type
_entity_poly.pdbx_seq_one_letter_code
_entity_poly.pdbx_strand_id
1 'polypeptide(L)'
;TPRLFFSKLRLANIDLTADDKVLLENILFFKSKRNSNLRLSIGAPSSPLISNFVMYFWDIEVQEICSKIGVNYTRYADDLTFSTNNKDVLFDIPDMLENVLPKYSLGRIRINHEKTVFSSKGHNRHVTGITLTNDNKLSIGRERKRKISAMIHHFINGKLSTDECNKLVGLLAFAKNIEPSFYKSMVIKYGSDNIYKLQKQKDK
;
A
#
# COMPACT_ATOMS: atom_id res chain seq x y z
N THR A 1 -8.18 -10.22 15.94
CA THR A 1 -8.63 -11.37 16.77
C THR A 1 -10.10 -11.61 16.50
N PRO A 2 -10.65 -12.80 16.79
CA PRO A 2 -12.08 -13.07 16.61
C PRO A 2 -12.96 -12.07 17.36
N ARG A 3 -12.67 -11.81 18.64
CA ARG A 3 -13.38 -10.82 19.46
C ARG A 3 -13.47 -9.44 18.80
N LEU A 4 -12.36 -8.96 18.24
CA LEU A 4 -12.34 -7.67 17.56
C LEU A 4 -13.20 -7.70 16.29
N PHE A 5 -13.05 -8.73 15.47
CA PHE A 5 -13.85 -8.89 14.25
C PHE A 5 -15.36 -8.92 14.52
N PHE A 6 -15.81 -9.76 15.45
CA PHE A 6 -17.22 -9.84 15.82
C PHE A 6 -17.75 -8.55 16.47
N SER A 7 -16.89 -7.79 17.18
CA SER A 7 -17.28 -6.47 17.67
C SER A 7 -17.59 -5.49 16.53
N LYS A 8 -16.87 -5.59 15.40
CA LYS A 8 -17.10 -4.75 14.21
C LYS A 8 -18.32 -5.19 13.41
N LEU A 9 -18.58 -6.49 13.31
CA LEU A 9 -19.81 -6.99 12.72
C LEU A 9 -21.05 -6.46 13.44
N ARG A 10 -21.03 -6.44 14.79
CA ARG A 10 -22.11 -5.82 15.57
C ARG A 10 -22.26 -4.33 15.31
N LEU A 11 -21.16 -3.57 15.22
CA LEU A 11 -21.21 -2.15 14.85
C LEU A 11 -21.78 -1.93 13.43
N ALA A 12 -21.61 -2.91 12.54
CA ALA A 12 -22.18 -2.91 11.19
C ALA A 12 -23.63 -3.40 11.13
N ASN A 13 -24.27 -3.68 12.28
CA ASN A 13 -25.60 -4.30 12.37
C ASN A 13 -25.69 -5.64 11.61
N ILE A 14 -24.60 -6.42 11.62
CA ILE A 14 -24.56 -7.77 11.06
C ILE A 14 -24.69 -8.76 12.21
N ASP A 15 -25.87 -9.36 12.31
CA ASP A 15 -26.15 -10.42 13.27
C ASP A 15 -25.79 -11.79 12.70
N LEU A 16 -25.07 -12.57 13.51
CA LEU A 16 -24.63 -13.91 13.18
C LEU A 16 -25.14 -14.90 14.22
N THR A 17 -25.54 -16.08 13.75
CA THR A 17 -25.92 -17.19 14.63
C THR A 17 -24.72 -17.67 15.44
N ALA A 18 -24.97 -18.50 16.46
CA ALA A 18 -23.88 -19.11 17.23
C ALA A 18 -22.99 -19.99 16.34
N ASP A 19 -23.60 -20.76 15.44
CA ASP A 19 -22.91 -21.67 14.53
C ASP A 19 -22.03 -20.90 13.53
N ASP A 20 -22.54 -19.78 12.97
CA ASP A 20 -21.76 -18.91 12.09
C ASP A 20 -20.52 -18.37 12.79
N LYS A 21 -20.64 -17.97 14.05
CA LYS A 21 -19.51 -17.45 14.84
C LYS A 21 -18.44 -18.52 15.03
N VAL A 22 -18.83 -19.74 15.39
CA VAL A 22 -17.90 -20.87 15.55
C VAL A 22 -17.21 -21.19 14.23
N LEU A 23 -17.98 -21.24 13.13
CA LEU A 23 -17.46 -21.53 11.79
C LEU A 23 -16.46 -20.46 11.34
N LEU A 24 -16.83 -19.18 11.42
CA LEU A 24 -15.95 -18.07 11.02
C LEU A 24 -14.71 -17.97 11.90
N GLU A 25 -14.83 -18.24 13.21
CA GLU A 25 -13.68 -18.25 14.10
C GLU A 25 -12.64 -19.29 13.67
N ASN A 26 -13.09 -20.50 13.34
CA ASN A 26 -12.23 -21.61 12.94
C ASN A 26 -11.66 -21.48 11.52
N ILE A 27 -12.36 -20.81 10.61
CA ILE A 27 -11.91 -20.61 9.23
C ILE A 27 -10.96 -19.40 9.10
N LEU A 28 -11.30 -18.28 9.77
CA LEU A 28 -10.59 -17.02 9.55
C LEU A 28 -9.38 -16.84 10.46
N PHE A 29 -9.34 -17.52 11.61
CA PHE A 29 -8.30 -17.31 12.62
C PHE A 29 -7.59 -18.61 12.95
N PHE A 30 -6.31 -18.49 13.31
CA PHE A 30 -5.48 -19.62 13.69
C PHE A 30 -4.67 -19.32 14.95
N LYS A 31 -4.18 -20.38 15.59
CA LYS A 31 -3.20 -20.30 16.67
C LYS A 31 -1.82 -20.59 16.11
N SER A 32 -0.88 -19.67 16.32
CA SER A 32 0.52 -19.86 15.91
C SER A 32 1.30 -20.89 16.71
N LYS A 33 0.88 -21.10 17.95
CA LYS A 33 1.38 -22.10 18.90
C LYS A 33 0.18 -22.61 19.70
N ARG A 34 0.27 -23.82 20.25
CA ARG A 34 -0.83 -24.46 21.02
C ARG A 34 -1.45 -23.53 22.08
N ASN A 35 -0.63 -22.77 22.79
CA ASN A 35 -1.05 -21.86 23.86
C ASN A 35 -1.17 -20.38 23.44
N SER A 36 -1.16 -20.09 22.14
CA SER A 36 -1.30 -18.71 21.65
C SER A 36 -2.76 -18.32 21.40
N ASN A 37 -3.02 -17.01 21.43
CA ASN A 37 -4.32 -16.44 21.08
C ASN A 37 -4.61 -16.59 19.58
N LEU A 38 -5.89 -16.70 19.23
CA LEU A 38 -6.36 -16.70 17.84
C LEU A 38 -6.05 -15.36 17.16
N ARG A 39 -5.47 -15.44 15.96
CA ARG A 39 -5.07 -14.28 15.15
C ARG A 39 -5.25 -14.56 13.65
N LEU A 40 -5.19 -13.52 12.84
CA LEU A 40 -5.17 -13.66 11.38
C LEU A 40 -3.82 -14.23 10.94
N SER A 41 -3.84 -15.05 9.89
CA SER A 41 -2.62 -15.63 9.31
C SER A 41 -2.02 -14.73 8.25
N ILE A 42 -0.70 -14.53 8.32
CA ILE A 42 0.04 -13.86 7.25
C ILE A 42 0.02 -14.79 6.04
N GLY A 43 -0.49 -14.29 4.91
CA GLY A 43 -0.63 -15.05 3.67
C GLY A 43 -1.98 -15.75 3.48
N ALA A 44 -2.89 -15.72 4.45
CA ALA A 44 -4.25 -16.21 4.22
C ALA A 44 -5.02 -15.23 3.31
N PRO A 45 -5.71 -15.72 2.25
CA PRO A 45 -6.37 -14.86 1.26
C PRO A 45 -7.50 -13.99 1.85
N SER A 46 -8.13 -14.45 2.93
CA SER A 46 -9.17 -13.70 3.65
C SER A 46 -8.61 -12.60 4.55
N SER A 47 -7.36 -12.72 5.01
CA SER A 47 -6.83 -11.83 6.05
C SER A 47 -6.78 -10.34 5.66
N PRO A 48 -6.42 -9.95 4.42
CA PRO A 48 -6.48 -8.55 3.99
C PRO A 48 -7.90 -7.96 4.03
N LEU A 49 -8.92 -8.75 3.68
CA LEU A 49 -10.31 -8.32 3.74
C LEU A 49 -10.74 -8.08 5.20
N ILE A 50 -10.42 -9.04 6.08
CA ILE A 50 -10.78 -8.95 7.50
C ILE A 50 -10.05 -7.79 8.19
N SER A 51 -8.77 -7.57 7.91
CA SER A 51 -8.03 -6.44 8.50
C SER A 51 -8.61 -5.10 8.03
N ASN A 52 -8.93 -4.96 6.75
CA ASN A 52 -9.56 -3.75 6.22
C ASN A 52 -10.93 -3.48 6.84
N PHE A 53 -11.77 -4.52 6.94
CA PHE A 53 -13.07 -4.39 7.59
C PHE A 53 -12.94 -3.98 9.07
N VAL A 54 -11.97 -4.54 9.79
CA VAL A 54 -11.73 -4.20 11.19
C VAL A 54 -11.36 -2.72 11.39
N MET A 55 -10.63 -2.14 10.43
CA MET A 55 -10.21 -0.74 10.44
C MET A 55 -11.29 0.24 9.95
N TYR A 56 -12.30 -0.22 9.22
CA TYR A 56 -13.28 0.62 8.53
C TYR A 56 -13.91 1.72 9.40
N PHE A 57 -14.45 1.37 10.57
CA PHE A 57 -15.08 2.37 11.45
C PHE A 57 -14.10 3.38 12.03
N TRP A 58 -12.85 2.94 12.28
CA TRP A 58 -11.79 3.84 12.71
C TRP A 58 -11.37 4.77 11.57
N ASP A 59 -11.28 4.26 10.34
CA ASP A 59 -10.99 5.05 9.14
C ASP A 59 -12.03 6.16 8.91
N ILE A 60 -13.33 5.88 9.19
CA ILE A 60 -14.40 6.88 9.11
C ILE A 60 -14.13 8.04 10.08
N GLU A 61 -13.91 7.76 11.37
CA GLU A 61 -13.67 8.83 12.36
C GLU A 61 -12.39 9.62 12.05
N VAL A 62 -11.32 8.94 11.64
CA VAL A 62 -10.07 9.61 11.21
C VAL A 62 -10.31 10.50 10.00
N GLN A 63 -11.05 10.03 8.99
CA GLN A 63 -11.39 10.82 7.81
C GLN A 63 -12.21 12.07 8.19
N GLU A 64 -13.18 11.93 9.09
CA GLU A 64 -14.00 13.05 9.57
C GLU A 64 -13.17 14.10 10.33
N ILE A 65 -12.28 13.66 11.23
CA ILE A 65 -11.38 14.56 11.97
C ILE A 65 -10.45 15.28 11.00
N CYS A 66 -9.81 14.54 10.09
CA CYS A 66 -8.90 15.11 9.09
C CYS A 66 -9.59 16.14 8.20
N SER A 67 -10.83 15.85 7.76
CA SER A 67 -11.61 16.76 6.92
C SER A 67 -11.89 18.09 7.62
N LYS A 68 -12.16 18.08 8.94
CA LYS A 68 -12.43 19.30 9.73
C LYS A 68 -11.20 20.21 9.87
N ILE A 69 -9.99 19.66 9.79
CA ILE A 69 -8.73 20.41 9.88
C ILE A 69 -8.06 20.62 8.52
N GLY A 70 -8.73 20.28 7.41
CA GLY A 70 -8.21 20.45 6.06
C GLY A 70 -7.04 19.51 5.72
N VAL A 71 -7.08 18.28 6.23
CA VAL A 71 -6.12 17.21 5.95
C VAL A 71 -6.80 16.12 5.11
N ASN A 72 -6.13 15.70 4.04
CA ASN A 72 -6.52 14.53 3.25
C ASN A 72 -5.86 13.28 3.82
N TYR A 73 -6.67 12.27 4.10
CA TYR A 73 -6.24 10.98 4.64
C TYR A 73 -6.42 9.87 3.59
N THR A 74 -5.42 9.00 3.45
CA THR A 74 -5.52 7.75 2.67
C THR A 74 -4.82 6.61 3.40
N ARG A 75 -5.37 5.40 3.29
CA ARG A 75 -4.77 4.17 3.85
C ARG A 75 -4.56 3.12 2.78
N TYR A 76 -3.38 2.53 2.76
CA TYR A 76 -3.03 1.36 1.95
C TYR A 76 -2.50 0.26 2.87
N ALA A 77 -3.32 -0.76 3.15
CA ALA A 77 -3.02 -1.76 4.17
C ALA A 77 -2.71 -1.10 5.54
N ASP A 78 -1.49 -1.20 6.03
CA ASP A 78 -0.98 -0.58 7.26
C ASP A 78 -0.34 0.80 7.04
N ASP A 79 -0.05 1.18 5.79
CA ASP A 79 0.50 2.50 5.46
C ASP A 79 -0.60 3.56 5.50
N LEU A 80 -0.41 4.59 6.31
CA LEU A 80 -1.28 5.75 6.42
C LEU A 80 -0.57 6.97 5.81
N THR A 81 -1.27 7.72 4.96
CA THR A 81 -0.75 8.94 4.35
C THR A 81 -1.67 10.11 4.65
N PHE A 82 -1.08 11.21 5.12
CA PHE A 82 -1.76 12.46 5.44
C PHE A 82 -1.14 13.58 4.62
N SER A 83 -1.97 14.41 4.01
CA SER A 83 -1.50 15.53 3.19
C SER A 83 -2.36 16.78 3.37
N THR A 84 -1.74 17.94 3.33
CA THR A 84 -2.42 19.24 3.46
C THR A 84 -1.58 20.34 2.81
N ASN A 85 -2.22 21.48 2.53
CA ASN A 85 -1.55 22.72 2.14
C ASN A 85 -1.33 23.66 3.34
N ASN A 86 -1.88 23.32 4.51
CA ASN A 86 -1.74 24.12 5.73
C ASN A 86 -0.46 23.71 6.45
N LYS A 87 0.36 24.70 6.83
CA LYS A 87 1.61 24.43 7.58
C LYS A 87 1.29 23.92 8.97
N ASP A 88 2.17 23.07 9.48
CA ASP A 88 2.24 22.62 10.88
C ASP A 88 1.04 21.79 11.39
N VAL A 89 -0.06 21.66 10.63
CA VAL A 89 -1.24 20.85 11.01
C VAL A 89 -0.95 19.36 11.15
N LEU A 90 0.07 18.83 10.46
CA LEU A 90 0.34 17.39 10.44
C LEU A 90 1.03 16.88 11.72
N PHE A 91 1.68 17.75 12.51
CA PHE A 91 2.47 17.30 13.66
C PHE A 91 1.61 16.64 14.75
N ASP A 92 0.34 17.04 14.88
CA ASP A 92 -0.59 16.49 15.87
C ASP A 92 -1.28 15.20 15.41
N ILE A 93 -1.08 14.78 14.16
CA ILE A 93 -1.77 13.61 13.59
C ILE A 93 -1.42 12.32 14.34
N PRO A 94 -0.15 11.96 14.63
CA PRO A 94 0.16 10.71 15.32
C PRO A 94 -0.58 10.57 16.66
N ASP A 95 -0.57 11.62 17.49
CA ASP A 95 -1.24 11.65 18.78
C ASP A 95 -2.76 11.55 18.63
N MET A 96 -3.32 12.25 17.64
CA MET A 96 -4.74 12.16 17.30
C MET A 96 -5.14 10.72 16.92
N LEU A 97 -4.34 10.02 16.10
CA LEU A 97 -4.61 8.63 15.74
C LEU A 97 -4.59 7.70 16.96
N GLU A 98 -3.60 7.86 17.83
CA GLU A 98 -3.48 7.07 19.07
C GLU A 98 -4.66 7.26 20.01
N ASN A 99 -5.24 8.47 20.05
CA ASN A 99 -6.44 8.76 20.84
C ASN A 99 -7.73 8.14 20.26
N VAL A 100 -7.79 7.91 18.94
CA VAL A 100 -8.97 7.32 18.28
C VAL A 100 -8.95 5.79 18.34
N LEU A 101 -7.78 5.15 18.31
CA LEU A 101 -7.65 3.68 18.31
C LEU A 101 -8.42 2.98 19.46
N PRO A 102 -8.31 3.41 20.74
CA PRO A 102 -9.01 2.75 21.86
C PRO A 102 -10.54 2.78 21.73
N LYS A 103 -11.12 3.85 21.17
CA LYS A 103 -12.57 4.00 20.97
C LYS A 103 -13.16 2.84 20.15
N TYR A 104 -12.34 2.27 19.28
CA TYR A 104 -12.70 1.19 18.38
C TYR A 104 -12.19 -0.18 18.82
N SER A 105 -11.81 -0.37 20.09
CA SER A 105 -11.19 -1.62 20.58
C SER A 105 -9.87 -1.97 19.88
N LEU A 106 -9.20 -0.98 19.27
CA LEU A 106 -7.93 -1.14 18.58
C LEU A 106 -6.73 -0.74 19.44
N GLY A 107 -6.88 -0.55 20.76
CA GLY A 107 -5.80 -0.12 21.65
C GLY A 107 -4.58 -1.06 21.78
N ARG A 108 -4.58 -2.20 21.08
CA ARG A 108 -3.40 -3.06 20.91
C ARG A 108 -2.59 -2.75 19.65
N ILE A 109 -3.16 -1.99 18.72
CA ILE A 109 -2.47 -1.42 17.56
C ILE A 109 -1.77 -0.15 18.04
N ARG A 110 -0.56 0.10 17.51
CA ARG A 110 0.25 1.27 17.86
C ARG A 110 0.77 1.90 16.58
N ILE A 111 0.87 3.22 16.59
CA ILE A 111 1.54 3.96 15.53
C ILE A 111 3.05 3.73 15.66
N ASN A 112 3.73 3.53 14.54
CA ASN A 112 5.17 3.36 14.52
C ASN A 112 5.85 4.72 14.30
N HIS A 113 6.23 5.37 15.41
CA HIS A 113 6.88 6.68 15.38
C HIS A 113 8.23 6.67 14.66
N GLU A 114 9.01 5.58 14.75
CA GLU A 114 10.29 5.45 14.03
C GLU A 114 10.12 5.45 12.50
N LYS A 115 8.98 4.94 12.01
CA LYS A 115 8.63 4.94 10.59
C LYS A 115 7.82 6.17 10.16
N THR A 116 7.45 7.04 11.10
CA THR A 116 6.66 8.24 10.80
C THR A 116 7.56 9.31 10.21
N VAL A 117 7.24 9.78 9.00
CA VAL A 117 8.06 10.74 8.25
C VAL A 117 7.22 11.95 7.88
N PHE A 118 7.69 13.14 8.25
CA PHE A 118 7.15 14.41 7.78
C PHE A 118 7.97 14.91 6.60
N SER A 119 7.30 15.27 5.51
CA SER A 119 7.97 15.76 4.30
C SER A 119 7.16 16.84 3.61
N SER A 120 7.86 17.78 3.00
CA SER A 120 7.29 18.92 2.27
C SER A 120 7.81 18.94 0.83
N LYS A 121 7.39 19.90 0.01
CA LYS A 121 7.93 20.09 -1.35
C LYS A 121 9.43 20.40 -1.38
N GLY A 122 10.03 20.79 -0.25
CA GLY A 122 11.47 21.00 -0.14
C GLY A 122 12.29 19.70 -0.09
N HIS A 123 11.64 18.56 0.15
CA HIS A 123 12.28 17.26 0.30
C HIS A 123 11.73 16.25 -0.71
N ASN A 124 12.47 15.15 -0.89
CA ASN A 124 11.99 14.04 -1.69
C ASN A 124 10.79 13.40 -0.97
N ARG A 125 9.67 13.25 -1.69
CA ARG A 125 8.42 12.70 -1.16
C ARG A 125 8.15 11.37 -1.81
N HIS A 126 7.97 10.35 -0.99
CA HIS A 126 7.57 9.02 -1.44
C HIS A 126 6.30 8.61 -0.71
N VAL A 127 5.33 8.11 -1.47
CA VAL A 127 4.10 7.51 -0.94
C VAL A 127 4.01 6.12 -1.56
N THR A 128 3.95 5.08 -0.71
CA THR A 128 3.82 3.67 -1.14
C THR A 128 4.77 3.23 -2.27
N GLY A 129 6.00 3.77 -2.28
CA GLY A 129 7.03 3.45 -3.28
C GLY A 129 6.93 4.21 -4.61
N ILE A 130 6.08 5.24 -4.67
CA ILE A 130 5.94 6.20 -5.78
C ILE A 130 6.48 7.55 -5.32
N THR A 131 7.30 8.18 -6.17
CA THR A 131 7.85 9.52 -5.92
C THR A 131 6.87 10.60 -6.36
N LEU A 132 6.64 11.60 -5.52
CA LEU A 132 5.88 12.80 -5.85
C LEU A 132 6.82 13.94 -6.23
N THR A 133 6.74 14.38 -7.48
CA THR A 133 7.58 15.47 -7.99
C THR A 133 7.09 16.84 -7.50
N ASN A 134 7.94 17.86 -7.61
CA ASN A 134 7.62 19.22 -7.16
C ASN A 134 6.51 19.89 -7.99
N ASP A 135 6.34 19.45 -9.25
CA ASP A 135 5.23 19.83 -10.13
C ASP A 135 3.97 18.95 -9.95
N ASN A 136 3.87 18.26 -8.81
CA ASN A 136 2.73 17.42 -8.42
C ASN A 136 2.42 16.26 -9.39
N LYS A 137 3.44 15.71 -10.06
CA LYS A 137 3.31 14.51 -10.90
C LYS A 137 3.81 13.27 -10.16
N LEU A 138 3.35 12.12 -10.61
CA LEU A 138 3.87 10.84 -10.17
C LEU A 138 5.16 10.51 -10.93
N SER A 139 6.13 9.95 -10.22
CA SER A 139 7.33 9.41 -10.82
C SER A 139 7.72 8.08 -10.21
N ILE A 140 8.32 7.21 -11.03
CA ILE A 140 8.89 5.96 -10.56
C ILE A 140 10.25 6.12 -9.84
N GLY A 141 10.76 7.35 -9.76
CA GLY A 141 12.02 7.68 -9.09
C GLY A 141 13.27 7.48 -9.98
N ARG A 142 14.32 8.26 -9.70
CA ARG A 142 15.57 8.27 -10.51
C ARG A 142 16.25 6.90 -10.55
N GLU A 143 16.31 6.21 -9.43
CA GLU A 143 16.97 4.90 -9.33
C GLU A 143 16.29 3.87 -10.23
N ARG A 144 14.96 3.76 -10.16
CA ARG A 144 14.18 2.83 -10.99
C ARG A 144 14.29 3.18 -12.48
N LYS A 145 14.26 4.47 -12.85
CA LYS A 145 14.51 4.93 -14.23
C LYS A 145 15.88 4.49 -14.76
N ARG A 146 16.94 4.66 -13.96
CA ARG A 146 18.30 4.24 -14.33
C ARG A 146 18.38 2.73 -14.51
N LYS A 147 17.80 1.98 -13.59
CA LYS A 147 17.73 0.51 -13.66
C LYS A 147 17.03 0.04 -14.92
N ILE A 148 15.84 0.57 -15.22
CA ILE A 148 15.09 0.22 -16.44
C ILE A 148 15.91 0.54 -17.69
N SER A 149 16.50 1.74 -17.77
CA SER A 149 17.31 2.14 -18.92
C SER A 149 18.51 1.21 -19.14
N ALA A 150 19.20 0.84 -18.06
CA ALA A 150 20.32 -0.09 -18.10
C ALA A 150 19.87 -1.49 -18.56
N MET A 151 18.78 -2.02 -17.99
CA MET A 151 18.23 -3.31 -18.38
C MET A 151 17.81 -3.34 -19.86
N ILE A 152 17.14 -2.29 -20.39
CA ILE A 152 16.81 -2.24 -21.82
C ILE A 152 18.07 -2.29 -22.69
N HIS A 153 19.12 -1.55 -22.29
CA HIS A 153 20.39 -1.59 -23.01
C HIS A 153 21.04 -2.99 -22.96
N HIS A 154 21.01 -3.67 -21.81
CA HIS A 154 21.50 -5.06 -21.70
C HIS A 154 20.67 -6.03 -22.55
N PHE A 155 19.36 -5.83 -22.66
CA PHE A 155 18.48 -6.64 -23.50
C PHE A 155 18.89 -6.59 -24.97
N ILE A 156 19.06 -5.38 -25.49
CA ILE A 156 19.41 -5.15 -26.90
C ILE A 156 20.77 -5.78 -27.23
N ASN A 157 21.67 -5.80 -26.26
CA ASN A 157 22.98 -6.44 -26.40
C ASN A 157 22.98 -7.95 -26.14
N GLY A 158 21.81 -8.57 -25.93
CA GLY A 158 21.69 -10.01 -25.66
C GLY A 158 22.28 -10.47 -24.33
N LYS A 159 22.38 -9.56 -23.34
CA LYS A 159 23.06 -9.80 -22.04
C LYS A 159 22.11 -10.13 -20.88
N LEU A 160 20.80 -10.20 -21.10
CA LEU A 160 19.83 -10.54 -20.06
C LEU A 160 19.41 -11.99 -20.16
N SER A 161 19.29 -12.64 -19.00
CA SER A 161 18.60 -13.91 -18.86
C SER A 161 17.08 -13.76 -19.02
N THR A 162 16.37 -14.87 -19.23
CA THR A 162 14.91 -14.91 -19.34
C THR A 162 14.20 -14.32 -18.12
N ASP A 163 14.67 -14.63 -16.91
CA ASP A 163 14.10 -14.09 -15.67
C ASP A 163 14.25 -12.58 -15.57
N GLU A 164 15.40 -12.05 -15.97
CA GLU A 164 15.63 -10.61 -15.98
C GLU A 164 14.83 -9.90 -17.08
N CYS A 165 14.58 -10.54 -18.22
CA CYS A 165 13.64 -10.06 -19.23
C CYS A 165 12.23 -9.96 -18.66
N ASN A 166 11.74 -11.00 -17.99
CA ASN A 166 10.42 -11.00 -17.34
C ASN A 166 10.31 -9.89 -16.29
N LYS A 167 11.37 -9.70 -15.51
CA LYS A 167 11.46 -8.58 -14.55
C LYS A 167 11.42 -7.22 -15.24
N LEU A 168 12.14 -7.05 -16.35
CA LEU A 168 12.13 -5.81 -17.13
C LEU A 168 10.73 -5.52 -17.70
N VAL A 169 10.03 -6.54 -18.21
CA VAL A 169 8.65 -6.40 -18.70
C VAL A 169 7.73 -5.91 -17.57
N GLY A 170 7.83 -6.49 -16.38
CA GLY A 170 7.08 -6.03 -15.21
C GLY A 170 7.41 -4.58 -14.82
N LEU A 171 8.69 -4.22 -14.81
CA LEU A 171 9.14 -2.85 -14.52
C LEU A 171 8.63 -1.83 -15.55
N LEU A 172 8.61 -2.19 -16.83
CA LEU A 172 8.08 -1.34 -17.90
C LEU A 172 6.56 -1.19 -17.82
N ALA A 173 5.83 -2.27 -17.49
CA ALA A 173 4.39 -2.20 -17.28
C ALA A 173 4.06 -1.27 -16.09
N PHE A 174 4.79 -1.40 -14.98
CA PHE A 174 4.68 -0.51 -13.84
C PHE A 174 5.00 0.95 -14.23
N ALA A 175 6.10 1.18 -14.95
CA ALA A 175 6.48 2.50 -15.43
C ALA A 175 5.44 3.12 -16.37
N LYS A 176 4.83 2.31 -17.24
CA LYS A 176 3.76 2.76 -18.15
C LYS A 176 2.51 3.19 -17.38
N ASN A 177 2.21 2.55 -16.26
CA ASN A 177 1.06 2.90 -15.42
C ASN A 177 1.32 4.17 -14.58
N ILE A 178 2.48 4.27 -13.93
CA ILE A 178 2.78 5.38 -13.00
C ILE A 178 3.32 6.63 -13.72
N GLU A 179 4.20 6.46 -14.70
CA GLU A 179 4.86 7.58 -15.40
C GLU A 179 4.92 7.31 -16.93
N PRO A 180 3.78 7.42 -17.64
CA PRO A 180 3.68 7.08 -19.06
C PRO A 180 4.66 7.87 -19.96
N SER A 181 5.00 9.10 -19.59
CA SER A 181 5.96 9.94 -20.29
C SER A 181 7.36 9.32 -20.29
N PHE A 182 7.80 8.74 -19.17
CA PHE A 182 9.07 8.02 -19.09
C PHE A 182 9.05 6.77 -19.99
N TYR A 183 7.97 5.99 -19.96
CA TYR A 183 7.83 4.84 -20.86
C TYR A 183 7.96 5.25 -22.34
N LYS A 184 7.25 6.33 -22.76
CA LYS A 184 7.36 6.87 -24.12
C LYS A 184 8.79 7.28 -24.47
N SER A 185 9.51 7.92 -23.53
CA SER A 185 10.92 8.29 -23.74
C SER A 185 11.83 7.07 -23.96
N MET A 186 11.55 5.93 -23.31
CA MET A 186 12.30 4.69 -23.52
C MET A 186 12.00 4.08 -24.89
N VAL A 187 10.75 4.12 -25.35
CA VAL A 187 10.35 3.68 -26.69
C VAL A 187 11.07 4.50 -27.76
N ILE A 188 11.12 5.83 -27.61
CA ILE A 188 11.83 6.72 -28.54
C ILE A 188 13.33 6.43 -28.52
N LYS A 189 13.93 6.32 -27.34
CA LYS A 189 15.38 6.16 -27.18
C LYS A 189 15.91 4.81 -27.69
N TYR A 190 15.18 3.73 -27.47
CA TYR A 190 15.64 2.36 -27.75
C TYR A 190 14.94 1.70 -28.95
N GLY A 191 13.99 2.39 -29.57
CA GLY A 191 13.21 1.92 -30.73
C GLY A 191 11.99 1.09 -30.33
N SER A 192 10.86 1.32 -31.02
CA SER A 192 9.59 0.61 -30.80
C SER A 192 9.73 -0.90 -30.97
N ASP A 193 10.49 -1.34 -31.96
CA ASP A 193 10.61 -2.76 -32.29
C ASP A 193 11.32 -3.55 -31.18
N ASN A 194 12.34 -2.95 -30.55
CA ASN A 194 13.06 -3.57 -29.45
C ASN A 194 12.18 -3.70 -28.20
N ILE A 195 11.40 -2.66 -27.89
CA ILE A 195 10.45 -2.70 -26.77
C ILE A 195 9.32 -3.70 -27.05
N TYR A 196 8.86 -3.81 -28.30
CA TYR A 196 7.84 -4.79 -28.69
C TYR A 196 8.35 -6.23 -28.60
N LYS A 197 9.59 -6.50 -29.08
CA LYS A 197 10.26 -7.80 -28.93
C LYS A 197 10.35 -8.23 -27.47
N LEU A 198 10.70 -7.29 -26.57
CA LEU A 198 10.75 -7.55 -25.14
C LEU A 198 9.38 -7.97 -24.59
N GLN A 199 8.29 -7.30 -25.00
CA GLN A 199 6.94 -7.59 -24.50
C GLN A 199 6.43 -8.96 -24.96
N LYS A 200 6.81 -9.41 -26.15
CA LYS A 200 6.43 -10.74 -26.69
C LYS A 200 7.15 -11.92 -26.04
N GLN A 201 8.26 -11.70 -25.34
CA GLN A 201 8.96 -12.80 -24.65
C GLN A 201 8.17 -13.38 -23.47
N LYS A 202 7.15 -12.66 -22.97
CA LYS A 202 6.31 -13.11 -21.87
C LYS A 202 5.34 -14.24 -22.24
N ASP A 203 5.10 -14.44 -23.54
CA ASP A 203 4.13 -15.40 -24.08
C ASP A 203 4.77 -16.75 -24.50
N LYS A 204 6.04 -16.98 -24.13
CA LYS A 204 6.76 -18.25 -24.31
C LYS A 204 7.19 -18.80 -22.96
#